data_AF-A0A060CEL1-F1
#
_entry.id   AF-A0A060CEL1-F1
#
_cell.length_a   1.000
_cell.length_b   1.000
_cell.length_c   1.000
_cell.angle_alpha   90.00
_cell.angle_beta   90.00
_cell.angle_gamma   90.00
#
_symmetry.space_group_name_H-M   'P 1'
#
loop_
_entity.id
_entity.type
_entity.pdbx_description
1 polymer ?
#
loop_
_entity_poly.entity_id
_entity_poly.type
_entity_poly.pdbx_seq_one_letter_code
_entity_poly.pdbx_strand_id
1 'polypeptide(L)' 'MLFAVLFMFIGAQFVGMGLLGEYIGRIYNDVRARPRYFIQRVVRQPETASQEEDRS' A
#
# COMPACT_ATOMS: atom_id res chain seq x y z
N MET A 1 3.57 46.22 -4.52
CA MET A 1 2.62 45.41 -3.73
C MET A 1 2.03 44.25 -4.52
N LEU A 2 1.44 44.47 -5.70
CA LEU A 2 0.82 43.40 -6.51
C LEU A 2 1.74 42.20 -6.79
N PHE A 3 2.98 42.45 -7.23
CA PHE A 3 3.96 41.39 -7.51
C PHE A 3 4.35 40.59 -6.28
N ALA A 4 4.50 41.24 -5.11
CA ALA A 4 4.86 40.54 -3.88
C ALA A 4 3.78 39.54 -3.45
N VAL A 5 2.51 39.93 -3.58
CA VAL A 5 1.37 39.03 -3.33
C VAL A 5 1.34 37.89 -4.35
N LEU A 6 1.60 38.18 -5.63
CA LEU A 6 1.67 37.15 -6.67
C LEU A 6 2.74 36.09 -6.37
N PHE A 7 3.96 36.53 -6.02
CA PHE A 7 5.06 35.62 -5.70
C PHE A 7 4.80 34.81 -4.43
N MET A 8 4.16 35.40 -3.43
CA MET A 8 3.76 34.66 -2.22
C MET A 8 2.73 33.57 -2.56
N PHE A 9 1.72 33.88 -3.39
CA PHE A 9 0.72 32.90 -3.83
C PHE A 9 1.33 31.78 -4.67
N ILE A 10 2.22 32.12 -5.60
CA ILE A 10 2.94 31.15 -6.44
C ILE A 10 3.79 30.24 -5.55
N GLY A 11 4.54 30.81 -4.59
CA GLY A 11 5.33 30.04 -3.63
C GLY A 11 4.48 29.08 -2.79
N ALA A 12 3.33 29.54 -2.30
CA ALA A 12 2.38 28.71 -1.56
C ALA A 12 1.81 27.57 -2.42
N GLN A 13 1.47 27.84 -3.69
CA GLN A 13 1.02 26.82 -4.65
C GLN A 13 2.11 25.77 -4.93
N PHE A 14 3.38 26.17 -5.02
CA PHE A 14 4.49 25.23 -5.20
C PHE A 14 4.67 24.30 -3.99
N VAL A 15 4.51 24.81 -2.76
CA VAL A 15 4.52 23.97 -1.55
C VAL A 15 3.35 22.97 -1.58
N GLY A 16 2.15 23.42 -1.95
CA GLY A 16 1.00 22.55 -2.14
C GLY A 16 1.22 21.45 -3.19
N MET A 17 1.80 21.81 -4.33
CA MET A 17 2.16 20.86 -5.39
C MET A 17 3.20 19.82 -4.93
N GLY A 18 4.18 20.22 -4.11
CA GLY A 18 5.17 19.30 -3.53
C GLY A 18 4.54 18.23 -2.64
N LEU A 19 3.64 18.64 -1.74
CA LEU A 19 2.87 17.72 -0.88
C LEU A 19 1.99 16.78 -1.70
N LEU A 20 1.33 17.29 -2.74
CA LEU A 20 0.56 16.49 -3.70
C LEU A 20 1.44 15.46 -4.43
N GLY A 21 2.66 15.83 -4.81
CA GLY A 21 3.63 14.91 -5.41
C GLY A 21 4.03 13.78 -4.47
N GLU A 22 4.28 14.07 -3.19
CA GLU A 22 4.59 13.06 -2.18
C GLU A 22 3.39 12.13 -1.92
N TYR A 23 2.17 12.69 -1.90
CA TYR A 23 0.94 11.94 -1.74
C TYR A 23 0.70 11.00 -2.93
N ILE A 24 0.81 11.51 -4.17
CA ILE A 24 0.70 10.71 -5.38
C ILE A 24 1.79 9.65 -5.43
N GLY A 25 3.03 9.97 -5.05
CA GLY A 25 4.14 9.01 -5.00
C GLY A 25 3.88 7.87 -4.01
N ARG A 26 3.30 8.18 -2.84
CA ARG A 26 2.87 7.15 -1.88
C ARG A 26 1.73 6.30 -2.41
N ILE A 27 0.70 6.92 -3.00
CA ILE A 27 -0.39 6.19 -3.65
C ILE A 27 0.16 5.27 -4.73
N TYR A 28 1.02 5.75 -5.62
CA TYR A 28 1.59 4.91 -6.69
C TYR A 28 2.36 3.70 -6.16
N ASN A 29 3.08 3.84 -5.05
CA ASN A 29 3.73 2.71 -4.39
C ASN A 29 2.72 1.73 -3.79
N ASP A 30 1.62 2.23 -3.24
CA ASP A 30 0.55 1.44 -2.65
C ASP A 30 -0.28 0.70 -3.73
N VAL A 31 -0.61 1.36 -4.84
CA VAL A 31 -1.35 0.72 -5.96
C VAL A 31 -0.46 -0.23 -6.75
N ARG A 32 0.86 0.04 -6.82
CA ARG A 32 1.85 -0.93 -7.32
C ARG A 32 2.23 -1.96 -6.26
N ALA A 33 1.34 -2.29 -5.33
CA ALA A 33 1.38 -3.51 -4.53
C ALA A 33 1.69 -4.71 -5.43
N ARG A 34 2.98 -4.94 -5.70
CA ARG A 34 3.53 -6.21 -6.08
C ARG A 34 3.15 -7.08 -4.90
N PRO A 35 2.22 -8.03 -5.04
CA PRO A 35 1.81 -8.87 -3.93
C PRO A 35 3.08 -9.44 -3.33
N ARG A 36 3.41 -8.99 -2.10
CA ARG A 36 4.72 -9.25 -1.47
C ARG A 36 4.93 -10.73 -1.21
N TYR A 37 3.85 -11.52 -1.34
CA TYR A 37 3.82 -12.94 -1.12
C TYR A 37 2.95 -13.60 -2.20
N PHE A 38 3.57 -14.45 -3.02
CA PHE A 38 2.88 -15.43 -3.84
C PHE A 38 2.84 -16.71 -3.00
N ILE A 39 1.67 -17.10 -2.48
CA ILE A 39 1.52 -18.31 -1.67
C ILE A 39 1.72 -19.52 -2.59
N GLN A 40 2.91 -20.12 -2.59
CA GLN A 40 3.22 -21.30 -3.39
C GLN A 40 2.60 -22.59 -2.82
N ARG A 41 2.43 -22.69 -1.49
CA ARG A 41 1.79 -23.85 -0.85
C ARG A 41 1.35 -23.53 0.58
N VAL A 42 0.10 -23.87 0.92
CA VAL A 42 -0.42 -23.85 2.29
C VAL A 42 -0.12 -25.20 2.92
N VAL A 43 0.79 -25.25 3.90
CA VAL A 43 1.07 -26.47 4.69
C VAL A 43 0.26 -26.38 5.97
N ARG A 44 -1.04 -26.69 5.88
CA ARG A 44 -1.82 -27.06 7.06
C ARG A 44 -2.27 -28.50 6.89
N GLN A 45 -1.44 -29.40 7.40
CA GLN A 45 -1.82 -30.75 7.73
C GLN A 45 -1.59 -30.93 9.23
N PRO A 46 -2.67 -30.99 10.01
CA PRO A 46 -2.88 -32.04 10.98
C PRO A 46 -3.81 -33.04 10.29
N GLU A 47 -3.35 -34.18 9.76
CA GLU A 47 -2.90 -35.36 10.52
C GLU A 47 -3.65 -35.52 11.85
N THR A 48 -4.98 -35.41 11.85
CA THR A 48 -5.86 -35.86 12.95
C THR A 48 -7.25 -35.99 12.33
N ALA A 49 -7.84 -37.17 12.07
CA ALA A 49 -7.68 -38.45 12.72
C ALA A 49 -7.84 -39.60 11.69
N SER A 50 -6.81 -40.44 11.60
CA SER A 50 -6.90 -41.79 11.02
C SER A 50 -7.23 -42.82 12.12
N GLN A 51 -8.03 -42.46 13.14
CA GLN A 51 -8.35 -43.33 14.28
C GLN A 51 -9.82 -43.23 14.70
N GLU A 52 -10.74 -43.42 13.75
CA GLU A 52 -12.18 -43.68 13.93
C GLU A 52 -12.67 -44.03 12.52
N GLU A 53 -12.38 -45.22 11.99
CA GLU A 53 -13.39 -46.27 11.84
C GLU A 53 -12.73 -47.59 11.38
N ASP A 54 -11.62 -47.98 12.02
CA ASP A 54 -11.14 -49.40 12.05
C ASP A 54 -11.69 -50.11 13.30
N ARG A 55 -12.77 -49.57 13.87
CA ARG A 55 -13.45 -50.06 15.07
C ARG A 55 -14.96 -49.83 15.00
N SER A 56 -15.66 -50.34 13.99
CA SER A 56 -17.08 -50.74 14.03
C SER A 56 -17.47 -51.61 12.84
#